data_AF-A0A0G1R6Y4-F1
#
_entry.id   AF-A0A0G1R6Y4-F1
#
_cell.length_a   1.000
_cell.length_b   1.000
_cell.length_c   1.000
_cell.angle_alpha   90.00
_cell.angle_beta   90.00
_cell.angle_gamma   90.00
#
_symmetry.space_group_name_H-M   'P 1'
#
loop_
_entity.id
_entity.type
_entity.pdbx_description
1 polymer ?
#
loop_
_entity_poly.entity_id
_entity_poly.type
_entity_poly.pdbx_seq_one_letter_code
_entity_poly.pdbx_strand_id
1 'polypeptide(L)'
;MNKPVCPLTIGVVGGTWNKEGGRESHYMEKFENELVEAGATVWSFNGGSYDTLSEILHDSPLSSCRAIIWAANVPNNLPKQRNVKELYPHTLFVATKRNNGEYSFQELVNRALGQKANLVVEFDSRELPYYARIFDPLGVVWQDYTHDIAKLARALVLRLTELGAFTRRQTLQADPEPLDVPSHPEFFQLVKEYADVFHSLLQPAPGVTRFLGNTSFRCGRGFPSLRGGTSEQIFVSRRNVDKRFIEPSAFVAVEARDGTVVYWGPNKPSVDTPIQVALYRELSAIRFMLHGHVYAENASYTKRPVPCGALEEIDKILALIPDRNTCFATVNLLGHGCLIMADSPEKFIGLPFIGRPMPEIITS
;
A
#
# COMPACT_ATOMS: atom_id res chain seq x y z
N MET A 1 20.09 -14.18 -15.11
CA MET A 1 20.93 -14.61 -13.98
C MET A 1 20.08 -14.51 -12.72
N ASN A 2 19.72 -15.63 -12.10
CA ASN A 2 18.95 -15.62 -10.85
C ASN A 2 19.84 -15.05 -9.75
N LYS A 3 19.44 -13.92 -9.16
CA LYS A 3 20.08 -13.40 -7.95
C LYS A 3 20.02 -14.51 -6.88
N PRO A 4 21.11 -14.78 -6.13
CA PRO A 4 21.04 -15.70 -5.01
C PRO A 4 19.95 -15.21 -4.05
N VAL A 5 19.00 -16.09 -3.74
CA VAL A 5 17.93 -15.81 -2.77
C VAL A 5 18.60 -15.84 -1.40
N CYS A 6 18.99 -14.67 -0.90
CA CYS A 6 19.38 -14.53 0.49
C CYS A 6 18.16 -14.94 1.34
N PRO A 7 18.31 -15.86 2.32
CA PRO A 7 17.20 -16.26 3.18
C PRO A 7 16.56 -15.03 3.83
N LEU A 8 15.23 -15.04 3.94
CA LEU A 8 14.48 -13.93 4.52
C LEU A 8 14.87 -13.79 6.00
N THR A 9 15.54 -12.70 6.36
CA THR A 9 15.83 -12.36 7.75
C THR A 9 14.66 -11.62 8.40
N ILE A 10 14.16 -12.16 9.50
CA ILE A 10 13.01 -11.61 10.24
C ILE A 10 13.43 -11.29 11.67
N GLY A 11 13.21 -10.04 12.08
CA GLY A 11 13.27 -9.64 13.48
C GLY A 11 11.90 -9.82 14.13
N VAL A 12 11.82 -10.52 15.25
CA VAL A 12 10.58 -10.75 16.01
C VAL A 12 10.74 -10.09 17.37
N VAL A 13 9.84 -9.17 17.69
CA VAL A 13 9.76 -8.56 19.02
C VAL A 13 8.43 -8.97 19.64
N GLY A 14 8.46 -9.98 20.50
CA GLY A 14 7.30 -10.59 21.16
C GLY A 14 7.32 -10.40 22.67
N GLY A 15 6.37 -11.02 23.37
CA GLY A 15 6.34 -11.02 24.83
C GLY A 15 5.85 -9.72 25.47
N THR A 16 5.84 -9.70 26.80
CA THR A 16 5.42 -8.56 27.61
C THR A 16 6.63 -7.71 28.03
N TRP A 17 6.50 -6.40 27.90
CA TRP A 17 7.53 -5.41 28.19
C TRP A 17 7.03 -4.40 29.21
N ASN A 18 7.51 -4.49 30.45
CA ASN A 18 7.08 -3.63 31.56
C ASN A 18 8.27 -3.27 32.49
N LYS A 19 8.03 -2.50 33.55
CA LYS A 19 9.10 -2.07 34.46
C LYS A 19 9.60 -3.20 35.38
N GLU A 20 8.82 -4.27 35.49
CA GLU A 20 9.07 -5.42 36.37
C GLU A 20 9.80 -6.57 35.66
N GLY A 21 10.30 -6.35 34.44
CA GLY A 21 11.09 -7.35 33.70
C GLY A 21 10.30 -8.25 32.76
N GLY A 22 9.01 -7.98 32.54
CA GLY A 22 8.22 -8.58 31.48
C GLY A 22 8.01 -10.09 31.60
N ARG A 23 7.33 -10.69 30.63
CA ARG A 23 7.18 -12.15 30.53
C ARG A 23 7.30 -12.58 29.09
N GLU A 24 7.98 -13.71 28.90
CA GLU A 24 8.07 -14.36 27.59
C GLU A 24 6.70 -14.88 27.15
N SER A 25 6.47 -14.87 25.84
CA SER A 25 5.29 -15.45 25.23
C SER A 25 5.64 -16.79 24.60
N HIS A 26 5.12 -17.87 25.17
CA HIS A 26 5.24 -19.22 24.60
C HIS A 26 4.59 -19.34 23.21
N TYR A 27 3.58 -18.51 22.93
CA TYR A 27 3.05 -18.42 21.56
C TYR A 27 4.09 -17.89 20.59
N MET A 28 4.80 -16.83 20.98
CA MET A 28 5.79 -16.21 20.11
C MET A 28 6.97 -17.14 19.87
N GLU A 29 7.44 -17.84 20.91
CA GLU A 29 8.43 -18.89 20.78
C GLU A 29 8.02 -19.96 19.75
N LYS A 30 6.78 -20.47 19.85
CA LYS A 30 6.25 -21.41 18.85
C LYS A 30 6.18 -20.81 17.45
N PHE A 31 5.68 -19.59 17.33
CA PHE A 31 5.56 -18.93 16.04
C PHE A 31 6.93 -18.68 15.40
N GLU A 32 7.94 -18.32 16.19
CA GLU A 32 9.34 -18.17 15.76
C GLU A 32 9.91 -19.48 15.22
N ASN A 33 9.69 -20.60 15.91
CA ASN A 33 10.11 -21.91 15.42
C ASN A 33 9.44 -22.24 14.08
N GLU A 34 8.14 -21.97 13.94
CA GLU A 34 7.42 -22.19 12.68
C GLU A 34 7.89 -21.26 11.54
N LEU A 35 8.35 -20.04 11.85
CA LEU A 35 8.97 -19.16 10.87
C LEU A 35 10.32 -19.72 10.38
N VAL A 36 11.11 -20.31 11.29
CA VAL A 36 12.37 -20.99 10.94
C VAL A 36 12.10 -22.22 10.07
N GLU A 37 11.13 -23.06 10.43
CA GLU A 37 10.71 -24.21 9.63
C GLU A 37 10.17 -23.79 8.25
N ALA A 38 9.55 -22.61 8.15
CA ALA A 38 9.13 -22.02 6.88
C ALA A 38 10.30 -21.44 6.04
N GLY A 39 11.54 -21.51 6.52
CA GLY A 39 12.75 -21.12 5.79
C GLY A 39 13.27 -19.71 6.08
N ALA A 40 12.80 -19.04 7.13
CA ALA A 40 13.32 -17.74 7.56
C ALA A 40 14.51 -17.88 8.52
N THR A 41 15.39 -16.87 8.54
CA THR A 41 16.35 -16.68 9.63
C THR A 41 15.76 -15.69 10.62
N VAL A 42 15.61 -16.08 11.89
CA VAL A 42 14.89 -15.30 12.90
C VAL A 42 15.84 -14.73 13.95
N TRP A 43 15.71 -13.43 14.22
CA TRP A 43 16.26 -12.75 15.40
C TRP A 43 15.12 -12.43 16.35
N SER A 44 15.11 -13.00 17.55
CA SER A 44 13.98 -12.87 18.48
C SER A 44 14.33 -12.11 19.76
N PHE A 45 13.37 -11.30 20.21
CA PHE A 45 13.33 -10.67 21.52
C PHE A 45 11.94 -10.91 22.11
N ASN A 46 11.82 -11.79 23.12
CA ASN A 46 10.53 -12.27 23.61
C ASN A 46 10.26 -11.84 25.06
N GLY A 47 10.05 -10.54 25.30
CA GLY A 47 9.76 -9.99 26.62
C GLY A 47 11.00 -9.51 27.38
N GLY A 48 10.78 -8.63 28.37
CA GLY A 48 11.84 -8.03 29.16
C GLY A 48 11.44 -6.70 29.81
N SER A 49 12.44 -5.93 30.24
CA SER A 49 12.22 -4.58 30.77
C SER A 49 11.78 -3.61 29.66
N TYR A 50 10.85 -2.71 29.97
CA TYR A 50 10.42 -1.63 29.07
C TYR A 50 11.58 -0.77 28.57
N ASP A 51 12.61 -0.54 29.39
CA ASP A 51 13.75 0.29 29.00
C ASP A 51 14.60 -0.39 27.92
N THR A 52 14.77 -1.72 28.03
CA THR A 52 15.47 -2.54 27.02
C THR A 52 14.70 -2.61 25.69
N LEU A 53 13.38 -2.46 25.68
CA LEU A 53 12.60 -2.40 24.44
C LEU A 53 13.04 -1.21 23.56
N SER A 54 13.37 -0.08 24.19
CA SER A 54 13.87 1.10 23.48
C SER A 54 15.24 0.84 22.88
N GLU A 55 16.13 0.19 23.63
CA GLU A 55 17.46 -0.21 23.16
C GLU A 55 17.36 -1.19 21.99
N ILE A 56 16.48 -2.19 22.08
CA ILE A 56 16.20 -3.13 20.98
C ILE A 56 15.71 -2.39 19.74
N LEU A 57 14.94 -1.32 19.90
CA LEU A 57 14.44 -0.59 18.76
C LEU A 57 15.50 0.31 18.08
N HIS A 58 16.58 0.68 18.77
CA HIS A 58 17.61 1.61 18.24
C HIS A 58 18.95 0.93 17.95
N ASP A 59 19.41 0.03 18.82
CA ASP A 59 20.78 -0.52 18.87
C ASP A 59 20.80 -2.06 18.73
N SER A 60 20.01 -2.61 17.80
CA SER A 60 19.82 -4.06 17.66
C SER A 60 20.06 -4.59 16.24
N PRO A 61 20.19 -5.92 16.08
CA PRO A 61 20.21 -6.56 14.77
C PRO A 61 18.93 -6.38 13.94
N LEU A 62 17.86 -5.78 14.49
CA LEU A 62 16.63 -5.47 13.73
C LEU A 62 16.92 -4.60 12.49
N SER A 63 17.94 -3.73 12.58
CA SER A 63 18.40 -2.90 11.46
C SER A 63 18.88 -3.71 10.24
N SER A 64 19.36 -4.94 10.46
CA SER A 64 19.81 -5.86 9.43
C SER A 64 18.71 -6.78 8.89
N CYS A 65 17.54 -6.77 9.54
CA CYS A 65 16.43 -7.63 9.17
C CYS A 65 15.64 -7.05 7.98
N ARG A 66 15.32 -7.93 7.03
CA ARG A 66 14.50 -7.56 5.86
C ARG A 66 13.04 -7.34 6.24
N ALA A 67 12.56 -8.06 7.25
CA ALA A 67 11.25 -7.85 7.85
C ALA A 67 11.32 -7.75 9.37
N ILE A 68 10.40 -7.00 9.98
CA ILE A 68 10.23 -6.92 11.43
C ILE A 68 8.77 -7.21 11.78
N ILE A 69 8.56 -8.19 12.65
CA ILE A 69 7.27 -8.51 13.28
C ILE A 69 7.24 -7.88 14.66
N TRP A 70 6.32 -6.95 14.87
CA TRP A 70 6.16 -6.25 16.14
C TRP A 70 4.93 -6.75 16.90
N ALA A 71 5.19 -7.62 17.87
CA ALA A 71 4.24 -8.24 18.77
C ALA A 71 4.46 -7.85 20.25
N ALA A 72 5.22 -6.77 20.49
CA ALA A 72 5.52 -6.27 21.82
C ALA A 72 4.25 -5.88 22.60
N ASN A 73 3.98 -6.58 23.69
CA ASN A 73 2.90 -6.25 24.61
C ASN A 73 3.39 -5.28 25.69
N VAL A 74 3.15 -4.00 25.47
CA VAL A 74 3.45 -2.93 26.43
C VAL A 74 2.18 -2.58 27.21
N PRO A 75 2.21 -2.41 28.55
CA PRO A 75 1.10 -1.90 29.36
C PRO A 75 0.53 -0.54 28.88
N ASN A 76 -0.75 -0.25 29.16
CA ASN A 76 -1.42 0.97 28.67
C ASN A 76 -0.98 2.26 29.37
N ASN A 77 -0.40 2.15 30.56
CA ASN A 77 0.18 3.27 31.29
C ASN A 77 1.57 3.69 30.78
N LEU A 78 2.16 2.95 29.84
CA LEU A 78 3.44 3.27 29.23
C LEU A 78 3.25 3.71 27.77
N PRO A 79 4.09 4.65 27.27
CA PRO A 79 4.11 5.00 25.85
C PRO A 79 4.32 3.77 24.97
N LYS A 80 3.53 3.65 23.90
CA LYS A 80 3.69 2.53 22.96
C LYS A 80 4.85 2.84 22.02
N GLN A 81 5.92 2.05 22.10
CA GLN A 81 7.00 2.08 21.12
C GLN A 81 6.57 1.28 19.89
N ARG A 82 6.26 1.97 18.78
CA ARG A 82 5.72 1.37 17.54
C ARG A 82 6.24 2.04 16.27
N ASN A 83 7.26 2.89 16.39
CA ASN A 83 7.82 3.72 15.33
C ASN A 83 8.82 2.97 14.41
N VAL A 84 8.59 1.66 14.19
CA VAL A 84 9.47 0.79 13.39
C VAL A 84 9.76 1.40 12.00
N LYS A 85 8.76 1.97 11.33
CA LYS A 85 8.91 2.55 9.98
C LYS A 85 9.52 3.96 9.96
N GLU A 86 9.68 4.60 11.10
CA GLU A 86 10.44 5.85 11.22
C GLU A 86 11.94 5.54 11.28
N LEU A 87 12.32 4.53 12.07
CA LEU A 87 13.70 4.10 12.24
C LEU A 87 14.20 3.23 11.07
N TYR A 88 13.32 2.39 10.52
CA TYR A 88 13.63 1.47 9.42
C TYR A 88 12.65 1.66 8.24
N PRO A 89 12.75 2.76 7.47
CA PRO A 89 11.78 3.09 6.42
C PRO A 89 11.64 2.03 5.33
N HIS A 90 12.70 1.27 5.06
CA HIS A 90 12.75 0.28 3.97
C HIS A 90 12.42 -1.15 4.39
N THR A 91 12.31 -1.43 5.68
CA THR A 91 11.99 -2.76 6.20
C THR A 91 10.52 -3.12 5.95
N LEU A 92 10.26 -4.39 5.67
CA LEU A 92 8.89 -4.92 5.64
C LEU A 92 8.35 -5.01 7.06
N PHE A 93 7.36 -4.20 7.38
CA PHE A 93 6.84 -4.12 8.75
C PHE A 93 5.55 -4.95 8.89
N VAL A 94 5.54 -5.89 9.83
CA VAL A 94 4.36 -6.68 10.19
C VAL A 94 3.86 -6.21 11.54
N ALA A 95 2.71 -5.55 11.55
CA ALA A 95 2.03 -5.19 12.79
C ALA A 95 1.25 -6.40 13.33
N THR A 96 1.07 -6.47 14.63
CA THR A 96 0.16 -7.43 15.24
C THR A 96 -0.96 -6.74 15.97
N LYS A 97 -2.13 -7.38 16.01
CA LYS A 97 -3.26 -6.86 16.74
C LYS A 97 -4.11 -7.98 17.34
N ARG A 98 -4.20 -7.98 18.67
CA ARG A 98 -5.28 -8.68 19.36
C ARG A 98 -6.58 -7.90 19.20
N ASN A 99 -7.63 -8.60 18.77
CA ASN A 99 -8.97 -8.06 18.60
C ASN A 99 -9.96 -8.95 19.38
N ASN A 100 -10.69 -8.40 20.34
CA ASN A 100 -11.78 -9.12 21.03
C ASN A 100 -13.16 -8.79 20.39
N GLY A 101 -13.17 -8.39 19.12
CA GLY A 101 -14.35 -7.86 18.43
C GLY A 101 -14.55 -6.35 18.63
N GLU A 102 -13.57 -5.64 19.19
CA GLU A 102 -13.66 -4.20 19.44
C GLU A 102 -13.40 -3.37 18.18
N TYR A 103 -12.79 -3.96 17.14
CA TYR A 103 -12.47 -3.29 15.89
C TYR A 103 -13.07 -4.03 14.70
N SER A 104 -13.73 -3.29 13.82
CA SER A 104 -14.09 -3.73 12.47
C SER A 104 -12.84 -3.93 11.62
N PHE A 105 -12.96 -4.70 10.54
CA PHE A 105 -11.83 -4.93 9.62
C PHE A 105 -11.29 -3.63 9.01
N GLN A 106 -12.17 -2.70 8.62
CA GLN A 106 -11.76 -1.42 8.04
C GLN A 106 -10.97 -0.56 9.03
N GLU A 107 -11.33 -0.58 10.33
CA GLU A 107 -10.55 0.12 11.37
C GLU A 107 -9.16 -0.49 11.55
N LEU A 108 -9.05 -1.82 11.43
CA LEU A 108 -7.76 -2.50 11.47
C LEU A 108 -6.89 -2.14 10.26
N VAL A 109 -7.47 -2.10 9.06
CA VAL A 109 -6.80 -1.62 7.84
C VAL A 109 -6.33 -0.16 8.02
N ASN A 110 -7.17 0.72 8.55
CA ASN A 110 -6.79 2.11 8.79
C ASN A 110 -5.64 2.24 9.80
N ARG A 111 -5.65 1.43 10.86
CA ARG A 111 -4.54 1.36 11.83
C ARG A 111 -3.24 0.88 11.16
N ALA A 112 -3.33 -0.12 10.29
CA ALA A 112 -2.19 -0.63 9.52
C ALA A 112 -1.59 0.46 8.61
N LEU A 113 -2.43 1.20 7.90
CA LEU A 113 -2.03 2.35 7.07
C LEU A 113 -1.38 3.47 7.90
N GLY A 114 -1.90 3.73 9.10
CA GLY A 114 -1.33 4.70 10.04
C GLY A 114 0.09 4.34 10.47
N GLN A 115 0.34 3.05 10.72
CA GLN A 115 1.67 2.55 11.11
C GLN A 115 2.59 2.27 9.93
N LYS A 116 2.12 2.46 8.68
CA LYS A 116 2.84 2.10 7.45
C LYS A 116 3.23 0.61 7.42
N ALA A 117 2.41 -0.25 8.02
CA ALA A 117 2.60 -1.69 7.99
C ALA A 117 2.51 -2.21 6.56
N ASN A 118 3.22 -3.29 6.27
CA ASN A 118 3.11 -4.05 5.02
C ASN A 118 2.12 -5.19 5.16
N LEU A 119 2.04 -5.81 6.35
CA LEU A 119 1.10 -6.86 6.71
C LEU A 119 0.64 -6.67 8.15
N VAL A 120 -0.49 -7.28 8.48
CA VAL A 120 -1.02 -7.40 9.83
C VAL A 120 -1.28 -8.85 10.14
N VAL A 121 -0.82 -9.31 11.31
CA VAL A 121 -1.33 -10.53 11.94
C VAL A 121 -2.38 -10.13 12.96
N GLU A 122 -3.63 -10.47 12.69
CA GLU A 122 -4.71 -10.28 13.65
C GLU A 122 -4.98 -11.57 14.40
N PHE A 123 -5.09 -11.46 15.72
CA PHE A 123 -5.49 -12.52 16.62
C PHE A 123 -6.92 -12.26 17.08
N ASP A 124 -7.84 -13.15 16.75
CA ASP A 124 -9.13 -13.19 17.42
C ASP A 124 -8.92 -13.85 18.79
N SER A 125 -9.25 -13.09 19.82
CA SER A 125 -9.03 -13.52 21.21
C SER A 125 -10.28 -14.06 21.89
N ARG A 126 -11.39 -14.13 21.16
CA ARG A 126 -12.61 -14.82 21.57
C ARG A 126 -12.52 -16.32 21.32
N GLU A 127 -11.68 -16.73 20.38
CA GLU A 127 -11.44 -18.12 20.00
C GLU A 127 -10.10 -18.63 20.54
N LEU A 128 -10.12 -19.79 21.17
CA LEU A 128 -8.95 -20.45 21.76
C LEU A 128 -8.85 -21.91 21.27
N PRO A 129 -7.64 -22.46 21.07
CA PRO A 129 -6.34 -21.79 21.13
C PRO A 129 -6.13 -20.84 19.93
N TYR A 130 -5.10 -20.00 19.96
CA TYR A 130 -4.74 -18.96 18.97
C TYR A 130 -5.42 -19.07 17.60
N TYR A 131 -6.36 -18.16 17.30
CA TYR A 131 -7.06 -18.07 16.03
C TYR A 131 -6.63 -16.79 15.32
N ALA A 132 -5.92 -16.90 14.19
CA ALA A 132 -5.25 -15.75 13.60
C ALA A 132 -5.33 -15.71 12.07
N ARG A 133 -5.32 -14.50 11.50
CA ARG A 133 -5.29 -14.23 10.07
C ARG A 133 -4.18 -13.24 9.69
N ILE A 134 -3.80 -13.25 8.41
CA ILE A 134 -2.85 -12.30 7.80
C ILE A 134 -3.56 -11.52 6.71
N PHE A 135 -3.47 -10.19 6.78
CA PHE A 135 -3.97 -9.30 5.72
C PHE A 135 -3.02 -8.13 5.49
N ASP A 136 -3.17 -7.44 4.36
CA ASP A 136 -2.40 -6.23 4.05
C ASP A 136 -3.22 -4.93 4.19
N PRO A 137 -2.59 -3.75 4.18
CA PRO A 137 -3.30 -2.48 4.27
C PRO A 137 -4.16 -2.10 3.06
N LEU A 138 -4.23 -2.95 2.02
CA LEU A 138 -5.24 -2.86 0.97
C LEU A 138 -6.45 -3.73 1.31
N GLY A 139 -6.44 -4.51 2.38
CA GLY A 139 -7.56 -5.33 2.82
C GLY A 139 -7.61 -6.72 2.17
N VAL A 140 -6.52 -7.14 1.50
CA VAL A 140 -6.38 -8.51 0.99
C VAL A 140 -5.99 -9.44 2.13
N VAL A 141 -6.71 -10.54 2.27
CA VAL A 141 -6.41 -11.62 3.22
C VAL A 141 -5.54 -12.67 2.52
N TRP A 142 -4.35 -12.88 3.06
CA TRP A 142 -3.33 -13.81 2.55
C TRP A 142 -3.36 -15.17 3.25
N GLN A 143 -3.86 -15.18 4.49
CA GLN A 143 -4.22 -16.36 5.23
C GLN A 143 -5.42 -15.98 6.07
N ASP A 144 -6.59 -16.55 5.80
CA ASP A 144 -7.74 -16.33 6.66
C ASP A 144 -7.56 -17.06 7.99
N TYR A 145 -8.48 -16.83 8.93
CA TYR A 145 -8.33 -17.32 10.28
C TYR A 145 -8.03 -18.82 10.35
N THR A 146 -7.03 -19.17 11.16
CA THR A 146 -6.56 -20.54 11.34
C THR A 146 -6.04 -20.74 12.76
N HIS A 147 -6.22 -21.95 13.28
CA HIS A 147 -5.56 -22.41 14.51
C HIS A 147 -4.18 -23.02 14.25
N ASP A 148 -3.84 -23.28 12.99
CA ASP A 148 -2.57 -23.83 12.56
C ASP A 148 -1.51 -22.73 12.45
N ILE A 149 -0.64 -22.66 13.46
CA ILE A 149 0.48 -21.72 13.56
C ILE A 149 1.47 -21.92 12.41
N ALA A 150 1.71 -23.17 12.01
CA ALA A 150 2.62 -23.52 10.92
C ALA A 150 2.08 -22.99 9.58
N LYS A 151 0.78 -23.12 9.34
CA LYS A 151 0.12 -22.54 8.16
C LYS A 151 0.22 -21.01 8.15
N LEU A 152 -0.01 -20.36 9.29
CA LEU A 152 0.13 -18.92 9.45
C LEU A 152 1.57 -18.46 9.16
N ALA A 153 2.57 -19.11 9.74
CA ALA A 153 3.99 -18.79 9.57
C ALA A 153 4.44 -18.96 8.11
N ARG A 154 4.08 -20.07 7.46
CA ARG A 154 4.36 -20.31 6.04
C ARG A 154 3.76 -19.24 5.14
N ALA A 155 2.48 -18.89 5.35
CA ALA A 155 1.83 -17.83 4.58
C ALA A 155 2.54 -16.48 4.77
N LEU A 156 2.96 -16.17 6.00
CA LEU A 156 3.68 -14.93 6.29
C LEU A 156 5.05 -14.89 5.60
N VAL A 157 5.86 -15.94 5.71
CA VAL A 157 7.19 -16.03 5.07
C VAL A 157 7.07 -15.95 3.56
N LEU A 158 6.13 -16.70 2.96
CA LEU A 158 5.89 -16.67 1.53
C LEU A 158 5.54 -15.25 1.07
N ARG A 159 4.59 -14.60 1.76
CA ARG A 159 4.15 -13.25 1.37
C ARG A 159 5.23 -12.20 1.60
N LEU A 160 6.00 -12.26 2.68
CA LEU A 160 7.13 -11.35 2.91
C LEU A 160 8.24 -11.53 1.86
N THR A 161 8.50 -12.78 1.46
CA THR A 161 9.46 -13.09 0.38
C THR A 161 9.00 -12.47 -0.93
N GLU A 162 7.72 -12.64 -1.27
CA GLU A 162 7.11 -12.04 -2.46
C GLU A 162 7.14 -10.50 -2.40
N LEU A 163 6.71 -9.91 -1.28
CA LEU A 163 6.70 -8.46 -1.07
C LEU A 163 8.08 -7.83 -1.26
N GLY A 164 9.12 -8.53 -0.83
CA GLY A 164 10.48 -8.06 -1.01
C GLY A 164 11.02 -8.23 -2.44
N ALA A 165 10.40 -9.05 -3.28
CA ALA A 165 10.80 -9.26 -4.66
C ALA A 165 10.28 -8.15 -5.60
N PHE A 166 9.18 -7.46 -5.23
CA PHE A 166 8.63 -6.37 -6.01
C PHE A 166 9.57 -5.17 -6.10
N THR A 167 9.63 -4.59 -7.30
CA THR A 167 10.45 -3.43 -7.60
C THR A 167 9.65 -2.16 -7.35
N ARG A 168 10.17 -1.28 -6.50
CA ARG A 168 9.59 0.04 -6.24
C ARG A 168 10.55 1.12 -6.69
N ARG A 169 10.02 2.16 -7.34
CA ARG A 169 10.80 3.34 -7.76
C ARG A 169 10.46 4.52 -6.87
N GLN A 170 11.50 5.17 -6.34
CA GLN A 170 11.32 6.40 -5.57
C GLN A 170 11.01 7.57 -6.49
N THR A 171 10.24 8.53 -5.99
CA THR A 171 10.04 9.84 -6.60
C THR A 171 10.94 10.86 -5.89
N LEU A 172 11.79 11.56 -6.63
CA LEU A 172 12.74 12.53 -6.08
C LEU A 172 12.22 13.96 -6.30
N GLN A 173 12.43 14.84 -5.33
CA GLN A 173 12.09 16.26 -5.52
C GLN A 173 13.12 16.89 -6.44
N ALA A 174 12.67 17.47 -7.56
CA ALA A 174 13.51 18.27 -8.45
C ALA A 174 13.69 19.68 -7.91
N ASP A 175 12.58 20.32 -7.51
CA ASP A 175 12.55 21.70 -7.03
C ASP A 175 11.46 21.85 -5.95
N PRO A 176 11.70 22.59 -4.86
CA PRO A 176 10.67 22.93 -3.87
C PRO A 176 9.57 23.87 -4.40
N GLU A 177 9.80 24.62 -5.48
CA GLU A 177 8.78 25.45 -6.11
C GLU A 177 7.82 24.60 -6.97
N PRO A 178 6.50 24.72 -6.77
CA PRO A 178 5.54 24.00 -7.59
C PRO A 178 5.45 24.60 -9.00
N LEU A 179 5.24 23.75 -10.01
CA LEU A 179 4.86 24.20 -11.34
C LEU A 179 3.35 24.47 -11.41
N ASP A 180 2.96 25.40 -12.29
CA ASP A 180 1.55 25.69 -12.54
C ASP A 180 0.82 24.45 -13.06
N VAL A 181 -0.31 24.14 -12.43
CA VAL A 181 -1.16 23.01 -12.80
C VAL A 181 -2.25 23.50 -13.75
N PRO A 182 -2.34 22.97 -14.99
CA PRO A 182 -3.41 23.32 -15.93
C PRO A 182 -4.78 22.95 -15.37
N SER A 183 -5.74 23.86 -15.55
CA SER A 183 -7.11 23.60 -15.13
C SER A 183 -7.82 22.67 -16.11
N HIS A 184 -8.42 21.61 -15.61
CA HIS A 184 -9.32 20.71 -16.33
C HIS A 184 -10.63 20.58 -15.56
N PRO A 185 -11.50 21.62 -15.59
CA PRO A 185 -12.67 21.70 -14.71
C PRO A 185 -13.63 20.52 -14.87
N GLU A 186 -13.87 20.08 -16.10
CA GLU A 186 -14.70 18.90 -16.41
C GLU A 186 -14.15 17.62 -15.79
N PHE A 187 -12.84 17.41 -15.92
CA PHE A 187 -12.18 16.25 -15.32
C PHE A 187 -12.19 16.31 -13.79
N PHE A 188 -11.93 17.49 -13.20
CA PHE A 188 -11.96 17.64 -11.74
C PHE A 188 -13.37 17.41 -11.19
N GLN A 189 -14.40 17.89 -11.89
CA GLN A 189 -15.78 17.64 -11.52
C GLN A 189 -16.12 16.14 -11.55
N LEU A 190 -15.70 15.42 -12.60
CA LEU A 190 -15.86 13.97 -12.68
C LEU A 190 -15.14 13.23 -11.55
N VAL A 191 -13.93 13.67 -11.19
CA VAL A 191 -13.19 13.07 -10.06
C VAL A 191 -13.94 13.28 -8.75
N LYS A 192 -14.56 14.45 -8.53
CA LYS A 192 -15.37 14.71 -7.31
C LYS A 192 -16.60 13.80 -7.27
N GLU A 193 -17.32 13.70 -8.39
CA GLU A 193 -18.50 12.82 -8.52
C GLU A 193 -18.15 11.36 -8.24
N TYR A 194 -17.08 10.85 -8.85
CA TYR A 194 -16.64 9.48 -8.59
C TYR A 194 -16.08 9.27 -7.19
N ALA A 195 -15.51 10.30 -6.56
CA ALA A 195 -15.10 10.20 -5.17
C ALA A 195 -16.31 9.96 -4.25
N ASP A 196 -17.46 10.58 -4.52
CA ASP A 196 -18.70 10.33 -3.78
C ASP A 196 -19.26 8.93 -4.05
N VAL A 197 -19.25 8.47 -5.31
CA VAL A 197 -19.63 7.09 -5.66
C VAL A 197 -18.75 6.09 -4.92
N PHE A 198 -17.43 6.23 -4.98
CA PHE A 198 -16.50 5.31 -4.33
C PHE A 198 -16.65 5.34 -2.80
N HIS A 199 -16.89 6.51 -2.21
CA HIS A 199 -17.16 6.63 -0.79
C HIS A 199 -18.42 5.87 -0.40
N SER A 200 -19.49 5.97 -1.20
CA SER A 200 -20.75 5.27 -0.95
C SER A 200 -20.62 3.74 -1.06
N LEU A 201 -19.78 3.25 -1.98
CA LEU A 201 -19.57 1.82 -2.22
C LEU A 201 -18.65 1.18 -1.16
N LEU A 202 -17.64 1.92 -0.69
CA LEU A 202 -16.67 1.42 0.28
C LEU A 202 -17.15 1.57 1.73
N GLN A 203 -18.04 2.53 1.99
CA GLN A 203 -18.57 2.86 3.32
C GLN A 203 -17.48 2.90 4.39
N PRO A 204 -16.42 3.72 4.20
CA PRO A 204 -15.28 3.72 5.09
C PRO A 204 -15.68 4.18 6.50
N ALA A 205 -15.11 3.55 7.53
CA ALA A 205 -15.32 3.97 8.92
C ALA A 205 -15.03 5.48 9.14
N PRO A 206 -15.67 6.14 10.12
CA PRO A 206 -15.45 7.55 10.42
C PRO A 206 -13.96 7.89 10.57
N GLY A 207 -13.51 8.95 9.88
CA GLY A 207 -12.12 9.41 9.92
C GLY A 207 -11.17 8.69 8.95
N VAL A 208 -11.64 7.72 8.16
CA VAL A 208 -10.81 7.09 7.13
C VAL A 208 -10.90 7.83 5.80
N THR A 209 -9.82 8.53 5.43
CA THR A 209 -9.75 9.40 4.24
C THR A 209 -8.90 8.83 3.10
N ARG A 210 -8.30 7.64 3.29
CA ARG A 210 -7.25 7.08 2.41
C ARG A 210 -7.72 6.07 1.37
N PHE A 211 -9.03 5.84 1.25
CA PHE A 211 -9.57 4.81 0.34
C PHE A 211 -9.91 5.31 -1.08
N LEU A 212 -9.71 6.60 -1.37
CA LEU A 212 -10.10 7.21 -2.64
C LEU A 212 -8.90 7.29 -3.61
N GLY A 213 -8.31 6.14 -3.96
CA GLY A 213 -7.28 5.94 -4.99
C GLY A 213 -6.41 7.16 -5.36
N ASN A 214 -6.22 7.42 -6.65
CA ASN A 214 -5.54 8.62 -7.13
C ASN A 214 -5.89 8.91 -8.60
N THR A 215 -5.51 10.09 -9.09
CA THR A 215 -5.79 10.50 -10.46
C THR A 215 -4.63 11.28 -11.05
N SER A 216 -4.52 11.27 -12.38
CA SER A 216 -3.56 12.05 -13.13
C SER A 216 -4.06 12.44 -14.51
N PHE A 217 -3.38 13.41 -15.10
CA PHE A 217 -3.57 13.81 -16.48
C PHE A 217 -2.26 14.29 -17.11
N ARG A 218 -2.20 14.34 -18.45
CA ARG A 218 -1.11 14.99 -19.19
C ARG A 218 -1.66 15.95 -20.23
N CYS A 219 -0.97 17.04 -20.45
CA CYS A 219 -1.36 18.00 -21.47
C CYS A 219 -0.93 17.54 -22.87
N GLY A 220 -1.70 17.91 -23.89
CA GLY A 220 -1.29 17.72 -25.29
C GLY A 220 -0.11 18.63 -25.66
N ARG A 221 0.56 18.35 -26.80
CA ARG A 221 1.57 19.26 -27.35
C ARG A 221 0.96 20.64 -27.55
N GLY A 222 1.65 21.69 -27.09
CA GLY A 222 1.33 23.08 -27.44
C GLY A 222 0.50 23.88 -26.43
N PHE A 223 0.43 23.48 -25.15
CA PHE A 223 -0.15 24.35 -24.11
C PHE A 223 0.80 25.54 -23.85
N PRO A 224 0.48 26.78 -24.28
CA PRO A 224 1.43 27.91 -24.25
C PRO A 224 1.59 28.53 -22.85
N SER A 225 0.77 28.13 -21.88
CA SER A 225 0.69 28.74 -20.56
C SER A 225 1.58 28.10 -19.49
N LEU A 226 2.30 27.01 -19.80
CA LEU A 226 3.19 26.36 -18.84
C LEU A 226 4.59 26.98 -18.89
N ARG A 227 4.90 27.86 -17.92
CA ARG A 227 6.29 28.28 -17.70
C ARG A 227 7.12 27.05 -17.30
N GLY A 228 8.07 26.67 -18.16
CA GLY A 228 9.02 25.59 -17.87
C GLY A 228 8.49 24.16 -18.06
N GLY A 229 7.31 23.98 -18.67
CA GLY A 229 6.75 22.65 -18.90
C GLY A 229 7.33 21.93 -20.13
N THR A 230 7.59 20.62 -20.03
CA THR A 230 7.98 19.76 -21.17
C THR A 230 6.78 18.98 -21.70
N SER A 231 6.85 18.48 -22.94
CA SER A 231 5.81 17.61 -23.51
C SER A 231 5.66 16.25 -22.82
N GLU A 232 6.59 15.92 -21.92
CA GLU A 232 6.67 14.65 -21.18
C GLU A 232 6.14 14.77 -19.75
N GLN A 233 5.78 15.99 -19.30
CA GLN A 233 5.23 16.21 -17.98
C GLN A 233 3.79 15.70 -17.86
N ILE A 234 3.51 15.09 -16.71
CA ILE A 234 2.16 14.71 -16.29
C ILE A 234 1.88 15.32 -14.92
N PHE A 235 0.61 15.46 -14.58
CA PHE A 235 0.15 16.01 -13.31
C PHE A 235 -0.54 14.90 -12.53
N VAL A 236 -0.01 14.56 -11.36
CA VAL A 236 -0.52 13.47 -10.51
C VAL A 236 -1.01 14.04 -9.19
N SER A 237 -2.16 13.59 -8.74
CA SER A 237 -2.71 14.04 -7.47
C SER A 237 -1.76 13.70 -6.30
N ARG A 238 -1.59 14.63 -5.36
CA ARG A 238 -0.78 14.45 -4.15
C ARG A 238 -1.38 13.38 -3.23
N ARG A 239 -0.52 12.81 -2.37
CA ARG A 239 -0.94 11.82 -1.36
C ARG A 239 -1.91 12.43 -0.35
N ASN A 240 -2.79 11.59 0.20
CA ASN A 240 -3.67 11.94 1.34
C ASN A 240 -4.56 13.18 1.11
N VAL A 241 -5.17 13.29 -0.06
CA VAL A 241 -6.17 14.33 -0.36
C VAL A 241 -7.52 13.68 -0.51
N ASP A 242 -8.51 14.32 0.09
CA ASP A 242 -9.91 14.01 -0.16
C ASP A 242 -10.29 14.43 -1.59
N LYS A 243 -10.59 13.43 -2.43
CA LYS A 243 -10.86 13.64 -3.85
C LYS A 243 -12.20 14.32 -4.12
N ARG A 244 -13.10 14.36 -3.13
CA ARG A 244 -14.38 15.11 -3.18
C ARG A 244 -14.17 16.63 -3.27
N PHE A 245 -12.98 17.11 -2.89
CA PHE A 245 -12.60 18.53 -2.92
C PHE A 245 -11.35 18.76 -3.78
N ILE A 246 -11.15 17.94 -4.83
CA ILE A 246 -9.96 18.05 -5.67
C ILE A 246 -9.98 19.35 -6.49
N GLU A 247 -8.84 20.02 -6.52
CA GLU A 247 -8.62 21.29 -7.24
C GLU A 247 -7.19 21.26 -7.83
N PRO A 248 -6.79 22.20 -8.70
CA PRO A 248 -5.42 22.25 -9.25
C PRO A 248 -4.32 22.13 -8.19
N SER A 249 -4.51 22.76 -7.03
CA SER A 249 -3.56 22.70 -5.88
C SER A 249 -3.37 21.31 -5.28
N ALA A 250 -4.22 20.35 -5.63
CA ALA A 250 -4.11 18.96 -5.23
C ALA A 250 -3.22 18.13 -6.16
N PHE A 251 -2.71 18.69 -7.27
CA PHE A 251 -1.84 18.01 -8.20
C PHE A 251 -0.39 18.46 -8.08
N VAL A 252 0.50 17.58 -8.53
CA VAL A 252 1.95 17.74 -8.51
C VAL A 252 2.44 17.40 -9.92
N ALA A 253 3.23 18.30 -10.51
CA ALA A 253 3.89 18.02 -11.77
C ALA A 253 4.98 16.96 -11.55
N VAL A 254 5.06 16.00 -12.46
CA VAL A 254 6.06 14.94 -12.44
C VAL A 254 6.57 14.66 -13.86
N GLU A 255 7.80 14.17 -13.93
CA GLU A 255 8.46 13.80 -15.17
C GLU A 255 9.39 12.62 -14.91
N ALA A 256 9.55 11.72 -15.89
CA ALA A 256 10.58 10.70 -15.79
C ALA A 256 11.91 11.21 -16.37
N ARG A 257 12.96 11.17 -15.55
CA ARG A 257 14.29 11.69 -15.84
C ARG A 257 15.33 10.66 -15.41
N ASP A 258 16.26 10.30 -16.29
CA ASP A 258 17.40 9.41 -15.98
C ASP A 258 17.02 8.11 -15.26
N GLY A 259 15.93 7.46 -15.68
CA GLY A 259 15.45 6.21 -15.07
C GLY A 259 14.73 6.38 -13.72
N THR A 260 14.65 7.59 -13.19
CA THR A 260 13.85 7.94 -12.01
C THR A 260 12.60 8.75 -12.39
N VAL A 261 11.75 9.04 -11.40
CA VAL A 261 10.64 10.00 -11.52
C VAL A 261 10.94 11.17 -10.61
N VAL A 262 10.88 12.38 -11.14
CA VAL A 262 11.06 13.61 -10.38
C VAL A 262 9.75 14.38 -10.23
N TYR A 263 9.64 15.21 -9.21
CA TYR A 263 8.46 16.03 -8.94
C TYR A 263 8.81 17.45 -8.46
N TRP A 264 7.89 18.39 -8.66
CA TRP A 264 8.03 19.81 -8.27
C TRP A 264 7.08 20.19 -7.14
N GLY A 265 7.51 21.10 -6.27
CA GLY A 265 6.71 21.57 -5.15
C GLY A 265 6.97 20.81 -3.85
N PRO A 266 6.37 21.26 -2.72
CA PRO A 266 6.62 20.70 -1.39
C PRO A 266 5.91 19.37 -1.12
N ASN A 267 4.96 18.98 -1.99
CA ASN A 267 4.10 17.83 -1.77
C ASN A 267 4.54 16.63 -2.62
N LYS A 268 4.59 15.44 -2.01
CA LYS A 268 4.85 14.19 -2.76
C LYS A 268 3.64 13.80 -3.61
N PRO A 269 3.85 13.35 -4.87
CA PRO A 269 2.79 12.79 -5.69
C PRO A 269 2.39 11.40 -5.19
N SER A 270 1.31 10.83 -5.75
CA SER A 270 0.83 9.48 -5.41
C SER A 270 1.96 8.41 -5.40
N VAL A 271 1.77 7.34 -4.63
CA VAL A 271 2.69 6.19 -4.65
C VAL A 271 2.71 5.51 -6.03
N ASP A 272 1.61 5.56 -6.78
CA ASP A 272 1.50 4.95 -8.13
C ASP A 272 2.08 5.81 -9.25
N THR A 273 2.68 6.95 -8.94
CA THR A 273 3.27 7.85 -9.94
C THR A 273 4.20 7.14 -10.92
N PRO A 274 5.14 6.24 -10.50
CA PRO A 274 5.99 5.53 -11.45
C PRO A 274 5.22 4.64 -12.43
N ILE A 275 4.10 4.04 -11.99
CA ILE A 275 3.24 3.20 -12.84
C ILE A 275 2.54 4.09 -13.86
N GLN A 276 1.95 5.20 -13.43
CA GLN A 276 1.24 6.11 -14.33
C GLN A 276 2.15 6.74 -15.38
N VAL A 277 3.35 7.17 -14.98
CA VAL A 277 4.36 7.69 -15.93
C VAL A 277 4.71 6.64 -16.98
N ALA A 278 4.90 5.38 -16.58
CA ALA A 278 5.16 4.30 -17.53
C ALA A 278 3.96 4.03 -18.45
N LEU A 279 2.75 3.98 -17.90
CA LEU A 279 1.53 3.76 -18.69
C LEU A 279 1.27 4.88 -19.70
N TYR A 280 1.51 6.15 -19.36
CA TYR A 280 1.39 7.25 -20.32
C TYR A 280 2.38 7.15 -21.48
N ARG A 281 3.58 6.60 -21.23
CA ARG A 281 4.57 6.35 -22.29
C ARG A 281 4.14 5.23 -23.23
N GLU A 282 3.61 4.15 -22.67
CA GLU A 282 3.15 2.98 -23.44
C GLU A 282 1.82 3.21 -24.17
N LEU A 283 0.95 4.08 -23.63
CA LEU A 283 -0.38 4.37 -24.15
C LEU A 283 -0.47 5.83 -24.60
N SER A 284 0.09 6.15 -25.77
CA SER A 284 0.29 7.53 -26.27
C SER A 284 -1.00 8.32 -26.53
N ALA A 285 -2.13 7.65 -26.74
CA ALA A 285 -3.44 8.28 -26.93
C ALA A 285 -4.07 8.72 -25.59
N ILE A 286 -3.81 8.01 -24.50
CA ILE A 286 -4.39 8.28 -23.17
C ILE A 286 -3.93 9.64 -22.63
N ARG A 287 -4.84 10.40 -22.00
CA ARG A 287 -4.57 11.73 -21.44
C ARG A 287 -4.95 11.86 -19.98
N PHE A 288 -5.82 10.98 -19.49
CA PHE A 288 -6.35 10.99 -18.14
C PHE A 288 -6.33 9.58 -17.56
N MET A 289 -6.04 9.47 -16.27
CA MET A 289 -6.14 8.23 -15.51
C MET A 289 -6.92 8.47 -14.21
N LEU A 290 -7.86 7.59 -13.92
CA LEU A 290 -8.62 7.52 -12.69
C LEU A 290 -8.38 6.15 -12.04
N HIS A 291 -7.77 6.15 -10.85
CA HIS A 291 -7.61 4.96 -10.04
C HIS A 291 -8.51 5.05 -8.81
N GLY A 292 -9.26 3.97 -8.55
CA GLY A 292 -10.14 3.84 -7.39
C GLY A 292 -9.92 2.50 -6.69
N HIS A 293 -10.24 2.42 -5.40
CA HIS A 293 -10.19 1.16 -4.64
C HIS A 293 -11.52 0.39 -4.67
N VAL A 294 -12.28 0.56 -5.75
CA VAL A 294 -13.49 -0.19 -6.10
C VAL A 294 -13.23 -1.00 -7.37
N TYR A 295 -14.16 -1.83 -7.81
CA TYR A 295 -14.06 -2.47 -9.12
C TYR A 295 -14.98 -1.80 -10.13
N ALA A 296 -14.50 -1.64 -11.36
CA ALA A 296 -15.33 -1.24 -12.49
C ALA A 296 -16.13 -2.45 -12.96
N GLU A 297 -17.44 -2.30 -13.16
CA GLU A 297 -18.24 -3.41 -13.70
C GLU A 297 -17.78 -3.76 -15.12
N ASN A 298 -17.82 -5.05 -15.45
CA ASN A 298 -17.47 -5.58 -16.76
C ASN A 298 -15.99 -5.41 -17.18
N ALA A 299 -15.13 -4.86 -16.33
CA ALA A 299 -13.69 -4.78 -16.60
C ALA A 299 -12.96 -6.09 -16.27
N SER A 300 -11.93 -6.40 -17.06
CA SER A 300 -11.09 -7.59 -16.83
C SER A 300 -10.18 -7.41 -15.63
N TYR A 301 -9.94 -8.51 -14.90
CA TYR A 301 -9.08 -8.53 -13.71
C TYR A 301 -7.65 -8.91 -14.06
N THR A 302 -6.68 -8.28 -13.39
CA THR A 302 -5.33 -8.81 -13.30
C THR A 302 -5.35 -10.17 -12.61
N LYS A 303 -4.45 -11.08 -13.02
CA LYS A 303 -4.47 -12.47 -12.53
C LYS A 303 -4.01 -12.64 -11.09
N ARG A 304 -3.24 -11.68 -10.57
CA ARG A 304 -2.62 -11.76 -9.24
C ARG A 304 -2.56 -10.37 -8.60
N PRO A 305 -2.63 -10.28 -7.26
CA PRO A 305 -2.49 -9.00 -6.57
C PRO A 305 -1.05 -8.51 -6.63
N VAL A 306 -0.90 -7.25 -7.00
CA VAL A 306 0.37 -6.53 -6.99
C VAL A 306 0.24 -5.39 -5.99
N PRO A 307 1.20 -5.22 -5.06
CA PRO A 307 1.07 -4.16 -4.06
C PRO A 307 1.21 -2.77 -4.72
N CYS A 308 0.42 -1.81 -4.26
CA CYS A 308 0.46 -0.40 -4.70
C CYS A 308 1.90 0.12 -4.84
N GLY A 309 2.21 0.78 -5.95
CA GLY A 309 3.54 1.33 -6.26
C GLY A 309 4.61 0.34 -6.75
N ALA A 310 4.27 -0.92 -7.02
CA ALA A 310 5.20 -1.88 -7.62
C ALA A 310 5.17 -1.82 -9.16
N LEU A 311 6.35 -1.80 -9.79
CA LEU A 311 6.48 -1.64 -11.23
C LEU A 311 5.93 -2.85 -12.01
N GLU A 312 5.90 -4.02 -11.38
CA GLU A 312 5.34 -5.24 -11.95
C GLU A 312 3.85 -5.11 -12.31
N GLU A 313 3.13 -4.12 -11.74
CA GLU A 313 1.73 -3.84 -12.07
C GLU A 313 1.57 -3.38 -13.53
N ILE A 314 2.58 -2.69 -14.09
CA ILE A 314 2.57 -2.16 -15.46
C ILE A 314 2.35 -3.31 -16.45
N ASP A 315 3.15 -4.37 -16.37
CA ASP A 315 3.06 -5.52 -17.28
C ASP A 315 1.70 -6.24 -17.15
N LYS A 316 1.13 -6.29 -15.94
CA LYS A 316 -0.19 -6.91 -15.71
C LYS A 316 -1.31 -6.10 -16.33
N ILE A 317 -1.24 -4.78 -16.23
CA ILE A 317 -2.21 -3.86 -16.87
C ILE A 317 -2.08 -3.95 -18.38
N LEU A 318 -0.87 -3.82 -18.91
CA LEU A 318 -0.62 -3.83 -20.35
C LEU A 318 -0.96 -5.17 -21.00
N ALA A 319 -0.87 -6.29 -20.29
CA ALA A 319 -1.33 -7.60 -20.78
C ALA A 319 -2.84 -7.67 -21.03
N LEU A 320 -3.65 -6.80 -20.39
CA LEU A 320 -5.09 -6.72 -20.58
C LEU A 320 -5.51 -5.69 -21.63
N ILE A 321 -4.56 -4.91 -22.16
CA ILE A 321 -4.80 -3.88 -23.16
C ILE A 321 -4.09 -4.32 -24.45
N PRO A 322 -4.79 -4.96 -25.39
CA PRO A 322 -4.15 -5.50 -26.59
C PRO A 322 -3.69 -4.40 -27.56
N ASP A 323 -4.43 -3.29 -27.64
CA ASP A 323 -4.11 -2.15 -28.51
C ASP A 323 -3.47 -1.01 -27.72
N ARG A 324 -2.20 -0.70 -28.03
CA ARG A 324 -1.43 0.39 -27.42
C ARG A 324 -1.87 1.79 -27.88
N ASN A 325 -2.60 1.88 -28.98
CA ASN A 325 -3.18 3.13 -29.47
C ASN A 325 -4.59 3.37 -28.92
N THR A 326 -5.06 2.54 -27.99
CA THR A 326 -6.40 2.70 -27.43
C THR A 326 -6.56 4.09 -26.78
N CYS A 327 -7.72 4.67 -27.05
CA CYS A 327 -8.15 5.91 -26.42
C CYS A 327 -8.95 5.68 -25.14
N PHE A 328 -9.23 4.42 -24.78
CA PHE A 328 -9.99 4.06 -23.58
C PHE A 328 -9.64 2.66 -23.09
N ALA A 329 -9.44 2.51 -21.79
CA ALA A 329 -9.25 1.20 -21.18
C ALA A 329 -9.73 1.20 -19.72
N THR A 330 -10.34 0.09 -19.31
CA THR A 330 -10.74 -0.18 -17.93
C THR A 330 -10.14 -1.51 -17.49
N VAL A 331 -9.46 -1.50 -16.35
CA VAL A 331 -8.79 -2.68 -15.79
C VAL A 331 -9.10 -2.77 -14.30
N ASN A 332 -9.50 -3.94 -13.84
CA ASN A 332 -9.56 -4.25 -12.41
C ASN A 332 -8.21 -4.83 -11.95
N LEU A 333 -7.63 -4.20 -10.93
CA LEU A 333 -6.42 -4.61 -10.25
C LEU A 333 -6.83 -5.49 -9.06
N LEU A 334 -6.72 -6.81 -9.20
CA LEU A 334 -7.12 -7.76 -8.17
C LEU A 334 -6.45 -7.42 -6.83
N GLY A 335 -7.21 -7.29 -5.75
CA GLY A 335 -6.66 -6.94 -4.44
C GLY A 335 -6.36 -5.46 -4.22
N HIS A 336 -6.64 -4.59 -5.20
CA HIS A 336 -6.23 -3.19 -5.18
C HIS A 336 -7.36 -2.24 -5.58
N GLY A 337 -8.08 -2.53 -6.67
CA GLY A 337 -9.20 -1.71 -7.15
C GLY A 337 -9.31 -1.68 -8.67
N CYS A 338 -9.46 -0.50 -9.27
CA CYS A 338 -9.55 -0.33 -10.71
C CYS A 338 -8.64 0.80 -11.22
N LEU A 339 -8.29 0.73 -12.50
CA LEU A 339 -7.66 1.80 -13.26
C LEU A 339 -8.45 2.03 -14.54
N ILE A 340 -8.89 3.26 -14.73
CA ILE A 340 -9.62 3.72 -15.91
C ILE A 340 -8.74 4.75 -16.60
N MET A 341 -8.61 4.63 -17.90
CA MET A 341 -7.73 5.45 -18.72
C MET A 341 -8.51 5.94 -19.93
N ALA A 342 -8.42 7.22 -20.24
CA ALA A 342 -9.05 7.78 -21.43
C ALA A 342 -8.25 8.92 -22.04
N ASP A 343 -8.50 9.21 -23.32
CA ASP A 343 -8.01 10.40 -24.02
C ASP A 343 -8.81 11.68 -23.71
N SER A 344 -10.03 11.54 -23.19
CA SER A 344 -10.90 12.68 -22.86
C SER A 344 -11.77 12.44 -21.61
N PRO A 345 -12.18 13.50 -20.88
CA PRO A 345 -13.00 13.36 -19.68
C PRO A 345 -14.39 12.74 -19.94
N GLU A 346 -14.98 12.97 -21.11
CA GLU A 346 -16.34 12.50 -21.43
C GLU A 346 -16.46 10.98 -21.41
N LYS A 347 -15.37 10.27 -21.73
CA LYS A 347 -15.34 8.79 -21.70
C LYS A 347 -15.40 8.20 -20.30
N PHE A 348 -15.22 9.02 -19.26
CA PHE A 348 -15.46 8.59 -17.90
C PHE A 348 -16.94 8.69 -17.51
N ILE A 349 -17.82 9.35 -18.26
CA ILE A 349 -19.20 9.61 -17.82
C ILE A 349 -20.01 8.31 -17.74
N GLY A 350 -20.73 8.13 -16.63
CA GLY A 350 -21.69 7.04 -16.46
C GLY A 350 -21.06 5.65 -16.30
N LEU A 351 -19.79 5.57 -15.91
CA LEU A 351 -19.14 4.28 -15.70
C LEU A 351 -19.71 3.59 -14.45
N PRO A 352 -20.08 2.30 -14.57
CA PRO A 352 -20.60 1.54 -13.44
C PRO A 352 -19.48 0.97 -12.55
N PHE A 353 -19.73 0.95 -11.24
CA PHE A 353 -18.78 0.48 -10.22
C PHE A 353 -19.47 -0.38 -9.17
N ILE A 354 -18.74 -1.39 -8.68
CA ILE A 354 -19.13 -2.23 -7.57
C ILE A 354 -18.15 -2.10 -6.41
N GLY A 355 -18.68 -2.25 -5.20
CA GLY A 355 -17.88 -2.28 -3.98
C GLY A 355 -16.88 -3.44 -4.01
N ARG A 356 -15.63 -3.15 -3.66
CA ARG A 356 -14.62 -4.17 -3.45
C ARG A 356 -14.85 -4.87 -2.10
N PRO A 357 -14.81 -6.22 -2.03
CA PRO A 357 -14.94 -6.92 -0.76
C PRO A 357 -13.90 -6.44 0.26
N MET A 358 -14.31 -6.33 1.53
CA MET A 358 -13.45 -5.84 2.61
C MET A 358 -13.85 -6.55 3.91
N PRO A 359 -13.20 -7.68 4.27
CA PRO A 359 -11.99 -8.26 3.68
C PRO A 359 -12.16 -8.86 2.29
N GLU A 360 -11.09 -8.82 1.48
CA GLU A 360 -11.01 -9.57 0.23
C GLU A 360 -10.16 -10.82 0.43
N ILE A 361 -10.83 -11.97 0.45
CA ILE A 361 -10.16 -13.27 0.57
C ILE A 361 -9.80 -13.76 -0.82
N ILE A 362 -8.50 -13.86 -1.09
CA ILE A 362 -8.00 -14.37 -2.36
C ILE A 362 -7.59 -15.81 -2.12
N THR A 363 -8.42 -16.74 -2.60
CA THR A 363 -8.11 -18.17 -2.56
C THR A 363 -6.95 -18.43 -3.52
N SER A 364 -5.82 -18.89 -2.98
CA SER A 364 -4.66 -19.31 -3.74
C SER A 364 -4.85 -20.63 -4.47
#